data_AF-A0A4Y2FEM6-F1
#
_entry.id   AF-A0A4Y2FEM6-F1
#
_cell.length_a   1.000
_cell.length_b   1.000
_cell.length_c   1.000
_cell.angle_alpha   90.00
_cell.angle_beta   90.00
_cell.angle_gamma   90.00
#
_symmetry.space_group_name_H-M   'P 1'
#
loop_
_entity.id
_entity.type
_entity.pdbx_description
1 polymer ?
#
loop_
_entity_poly.entity_id
_entity_poly.type
_entity_poly.pdbx_seq_one_letter_code
_entity_poly.pdbx_strand_id
1 'polypeptide(L)'
;MSNTEALHWAAEADVSLARNEILTDGEIIRTVKNDDDDDDVTPVNPVKISHSEAVAAFNTSLQCAEEQNFEANEIMLLRRLRDRAFKLKIRTAAQKSP
;
A
#
# COMPACT_ATOMS: atom_id res chain seq x y z
N MET A 1 39.63 19.00 12.40
CA MET A 1 38.47 18.83 13.29
C MET A 1 38.66 19.80 14.45
N SER A 2 37.83 20.83 14.51
CA SER A 2 37.91 21.84 15.57
C SER A 2 37.12 21.35 16.78
N ASN A 3 37.60 21.63 18.00
CA ASN A 3 36.93 21.25 19.26
C ASN A 3 35.47 21.74 19.37
N THR A 4 35.05 22.67 18.53
CA THR A 4 33.68 23.20 18.45
C THR A 4 32.69 22.24 17.79
N GLU A 5 33.14 21.38 16.86
CA GLU A 5 32.29 20.38 16.21
C GLU A 5 31.92 19.26 17.20
N ALA A 6 32.86 18.85 18.05
CA ALA A 6 32.61 17.81 19.07
C ALA A 6 31.56 18.21 20.11
N LEU A 7 31.49 19.51 20.47
CA LEU A 7 30.49 20.03 21.42
C LEU A 7 29.08 20.10 20.82
N HIS A 8 28.97 20.36 19.51
CA HIS A 8 27.67 20.39 18.82
C HIS A 8 26.99 19.02 18.82
N TRP A 9 27.76 17.95 18.56
CA TRP A 9 27.25 16.58 18.56
C TRP A 9 26.81 16.11 19.95
N ALA A 10 27.47 16.59 21.01
CA ALA A 10 27.05 16.30 22.38
C ALA A 10 25.71 16.98 22.73
N ALA A 11 25.49 18.22 22.26
CA ALA A 11 24.26 18.94 22.51
C ALA A 11 23.05 18.37 21.72
N GLU A 12 23.24 17.90 20.48
CA GLU A 12 22.17 17.26 19.70
C GLU A 12 21.78 15.88 20.25
N ALA A 13 22.75 15.14 20.79
CA ALA A 13 22.49 13.84 21.40
C ALA A 13 21.65 13.95 22.69
N ASP A 14 21.87 14.98 23.51
CA ASP A 14 21.07 15.24 24.73
C ASP A 14 19.60 15.58 24.41
N VAL A 15 19.35 16.33 23.32
CA VAL A 15 17.97 16.65 22.87
C VAL A 15 17.27 15.41 22.28
N SER A 16 18.02 14.51 21.65
CA SER A 16 17.53 13.21 21.16
C SER A 16 17.24 12.22 22.31
N LEU A 17 17.98 12.31 23.41
CA LEU A 17 17.76 11.50 24.62
C LEU A 17 16.40 11.80 25.28
N ALA A 18 15.91 13.04 25.17
CA ALA A 18 14.56 13.41 25.61
C ALA A 18 13.44 12.78 24.77
N ARG A 19 13.75 12.20 23.60
CA ARG A 19 12.78 11.48 22.75
C ARG A 19 12.79 9.96 22.96
N ASN A 20 13.72 9.45 23.78
CA ASN A 20 13.87 8.03 24.10
C ASN A 20 13.45 7.72 25.55
N GLU A 21 12.51 8.49 26.11
CA GLU A 21 11.87 8.11 27.37
C GLU A 21 11.13 6.79 27.18
N ILE A 22 11.49 5.78 27.99
CA ILE A 22 10.84 4.46 27.96
C ILE A 22 9.45 4.65 28.55
N LEU A 23 8.45 4.74 27.68
CA LEU A 23 7.05 4.86 28.09
C LEU A 23 6.66 3.68 28.98
N THR A 24 5.94 3.98 30.06
CA THR A 24 5.33 2.94 30.89
C THR A 24 4.10 2.34 30.21
N ASP A 25 3.75 1.10 30.55
CA ASP A 25 2.62 0.37 29.92
C ASP A 25 1.31 1.17 29.88
N GLY A 26 1.04 1.97 30.94
CA GLY A 26 -0.15 2.81 31.01
C GLY A 26 -0.15 3.99 30.02
N GLU A 27 1.03 4.49 29.64
CA GLU A 27 1.21 5.53 28.63
C GLU A 27 1.11 4.94 27.22
N ILE A 28 1.64 3.73 27.02
CA ILE A 28 1.49 2.96 25.78
C ILE A 28 0.01 2.70 25.49
N ILE A 29 -0.75 2.20 26.48
CA ILE A 29 -2.19 1.92 26.32
C ILE A 29 -2.99 3.20 26.04
N ARG A 30 -2.60 4.34 26.64
CA ARG A 30 -3.26 5.63 26.41
C ARG A 30 -3.02 6.15 25.00
N THR A 31 -1.78 6.06 24.49
CA THR A 31 -1.44 6.43 23.12
C THR A 31 -2.17 5.54 22.12
N VAL A 32 -2.21 4.22 22.37
CA VAL A 32 -2.91 3.26 21.51
C VAL A 32 -4.42 3.50 21.49
N LYS A 33 -5.02 3.95 22.60
CA LYS A 33 -6.48 4.17 22.68
C LYS A 33 -6.96 5.48 22.04
N ASN A 34 -6.07 6.45 21.82
CA ASN A 34 -6.45 7.77 21.30
C ASN A 34 -6.40 7.87 19.76
N ASP A 35 -6.04 6.78 19.07
CA ASP A 35 -5.97 6.69 17.60
C ASP A 35 -7.19 5.97 16.96
N ASP A 36 -8.17 5.54 17.77
CA ASP A 36 -9.28 4.67 17.33
C ASP A 36 -10.66 5.36 17.34
N ASP A 37 -10.71 6.70 17.25
CA ASP A 37 -12.02 7.42 17.28
C ASP A 37 -12.10 8.60 16.30
N ASP A 38 -11.53 8.45 15.10
CA ASP A 38 -11.99 9.22 13.93
C ASP A 38 -11.56 8.54 12.61
N ASP A 39 -12.21 7.43 12.27
CA ASP A 39 -12.28 7.03 10.87
C ASP A 39 -13.75 6.83 10.49
N ASP A 40 -14.49 7.94 10.50
CA ASP A 40 -15.76 8.09 9.77
C ASP A 40 -15.48 8.01 8.25
N VAL A 41 -15.00 6.86 7.79
CA VAL A 41 -15.03 6.52 6.37
C VAL A 41 -16.49 6.26 6.04
N THR A 42 -17.20 7.34 5.72
CA THR A 42 -18.43 7.25 4.94
C THR A 42 -18.19 6.21 3.84
N PRO A 43 -18.97 5.11 3.79
CA PRO A 43 -18.72 4.06 2.81
C PRO A 43 -18.87 4.68 1.42
N VAL A 44 -17.74 4.97 0.78
CA VAL A 44 -17.74 5.48 -0.59
C VAL A 44 -18.42 4.39 -1.40
N ASN A 45 -19.62 4.70 -1.91
CA ASN A 45 -20.42 3.73 -2.64
C ASN A 45 -19.57 3.24 -3.82
N PRO A 46 -19.17 1.96 -3.85
CA PRO A 46 -18.21 1.50 -4.83
C PRO A 46 -18.81 1.68 -6.22
N VAL A 47 -18.09 2.41 -7.08
CA VAL A 47 -18.51 2.65 -8.46
C VAL A 47 -18.64 1.29 -9.15
N LYS A 48 -19.84 0.99 -9.64
CA LYS A 48 -20.11 -0.25 -10.37
C LYS A 48 -19.49 -0.17 -11.77
N ILE A 49 -18.26 -0.64 -11.89
CA ILE A 49 -17.57 -0.77 -13.17
C ILE A 49 -18.14 -1.92 -14.00
N SER A 50 -18.32 -1.67 -15.29
CA SER A 50 -18.75 -2.72 -16.23
C SER A 50 -17.62 -3.71 -16.51
N HIS A 51 -17.95 -4.90 -17.02
CA HIS A 51 -16.91 -5.89 -17.37
C HIS A 51 -15.94 -5.37 -18.43
N SER A 52 -16.45 -4.68 -19.46
CA SER A 52 -15.62 -4.07 -20.51
C SER A 52 -14.71 -2.99 -19.97
N GLU A 53 -15.21 -2.16 -19.05
CA GLU A 53 -14.46 -1.08 -18.42
C GLU A 53 -13.37 -1.63 -17.51
N ALA A 54 -13.67 -2.66 -16.70
CA ALA A 54 -12.66 -3.33 -15.88
C ALA A 54 -11.54 -3.93 -16.73
N VAL A 55 -11.87 -4.55 -17.88
CA VAL A 55 -10.88 -5.09 -18.82
C VAL A 55 -10.05 -3.98 -19.48
N ALA A 56 -10.68 -2.89 -19.88
CA ALA A 56 -9.99 -1.75 -20.47
C ALA A 56 -9.02 -1.10 -19.48
N ALA A 57 -9.52 -0.77 -18.27
CA ALA A 57 -8.71 -0.20 -17.21
C ALA A 57 -7.52 -1.09 -16.85
N PHE A 58 -7.74 -2.41 -16.71
CA PHE A 58 -6.66 -3.36 -16.44
C PHE A 58 -5.60 -3.37 -17.55
N ASN A 59 -6.00 -3.40 -18.83
CA ASN A 59 -5.06 -3.40 -19.94
C ASN A 59 -4.26 -2.09 -20.02
N THR A 60 -4.91 -0.94 -19.77
CA THR A 60 -4.24 0.35 -19.70
C THR A 60 -3.23 0.38 -18.54
N SER A 61 -3.61 -0.08 -17.34
CA SER A 61 -2.67 -0.15 -16.22
C SER A 61 -1.49 -1.07 -16.49
N LEU A 62 -1.69 -2.19 -17.19
CA LEU A 62 -0.60 -3.08 -17.60
C LEU A 62 0.36 -2.37 -18.56
N GLN A 63 -0.16 -1.64 -19.56
CA GLN A 63 0.67 -0.86 -20.47
C GLN A 63 1.45 0.24 -19.72
N CYS A 64 0.78 0.96 -18.81
CA CYS A 64 1.45 1.96 -17.97
C CYS A 64 2.55 1.33 -17.12
N ALA A 65 2.36 0.11 -16.61
CA ALA A 65 3.39 -0.59 -15.85
C ALA A 65 4.62 -0.95 -16.71
N GLU A 66 4.41 -1.27 -17.99
CA GLU A 66 5.51 -1.51 -18.94
C GLU A 66 6.25 -0.21 -19.27
N GLU A 67 5.54 0.90 -19.49
CA GLU A 67 6.12 2.22 -19.80
C GLU A 67 6.91 2.82 -18.63
N GLN A 68 6.42 2.61 -17.41
CA GLN A 68 7.06 3.08 -16.18
C GLN A 68 8.21 2.17 -15.72
N ASN A 69 8.57 1.14 -16.49
CA ASN A 69 9.63 0.17 -16.20
C ASN A 69 9.49 -0.49 -14.80
N PHE A 70 8.28 -0.93 -14.44
CA PHE A 70 8.07 -1.77 -13.25
C PHE A 70 8.90 -3.06 -13.32
N GLU A 71 9.08 -3.73 -12.19
CA GLU A 71 9.90 -4.94 -12.17
C GLU A 71 9.30 -6.04 -13.06
N ALA A 72 10.16 -6.82 -13.70
CA ALA A 72 9.73 -7.85 -14.65
C ALA A 72 8.78 -8.89 -14.01
N ASN A 73 8.98 -9.20 -12.72
CA ASN A 73 8.09 -10.07 -11.92
C ASN A 73 6.70 -9.48 -11.73
N GLU A 74 6.59 -8.17 -11.53
CA GLU A 74 5.30 -7.48 -11.36
C GLU A 74 4.51 -7.48 -12.68
N ILE A 75 5.17 -7.10 -13.78
CA ILE A 75 4.58 -7.14 -15.13
C ILE A 75 4.17 -8.58 -15.49
N MET A 76 5.00 -9.57 -15.18
CA MET A 76 4.70 -10.99 -15.43
C MET A 76 3.49 -11.46 -14.61
N LEU A 77 3.37 -11.03 -13.35
CA LEU A 77 2.23 -11.34 -12.51
C LEU A 77 0.92 -10.79 -13.11
N LEU A 78 0.92 -9.53 -13.54
CA LEU A 78 -0.24 -8.90 -14.17
C LEU A 78 -0.66 -9.63 -15.46
N ARG A 79 0.30 -9.99 -16.33
CA ARG A 79 0.02 -10.77 -17.54
C ARG A 79 -0.59 -12.14 -17.21
N ARG A 80 -0.04 -12.85 -16.21
CA ARG A 80 -0.60 -14.15 -15.76
C ARG A 80 -2.01 -14.01 -15.19
N LEU A 81 -2.28 -12.94 -14.44
CA LEU A 81 -3.61 -12.68 -13.89
C LEU A 81 -4.64 -12.51 -15.01
N ARG A 82 -4.31 -11.71 -16.02
CA ARG A 82 -5.12 -11.51 -17.22
C ARG A 82 -5.47 -12.83 -17.90
N ASP A 83 -4.45 -13.64 -18.18
CA ASP A 83 -4.62 -14.89 -18.91
C ASP A 83 -5.45 -15.91 -18.09
N ARG A 84 -5.26 -15.94 -16.76
CA ARG A 84 -6.07 -16.75 -15.85
C ARG A 84 -7.52 -16.28 -15.81
N ALA A 85 -7.77 -14.97 -15.77
CA ALA A 85 -9.12 -14.41 -15.80
C ALA A 85 -9.84 -14.78 -17.10
N PHE A 86 -9.16 -14.69 -18.25
CA PHE A 86 -9.71 -15.14 -19.53
C PHE A 86 -9.99 -16.64 -19.56
N LYS A 87 -9.08 -17.47 -19.05
CA LYS A 87 -9.27 -18.92 -18.95
C LYS A 87 -10.46 -19.27 -18.07
N LEU A 88 -10.60 -18.60 -16.93
CA LEU A 88 -11.72 -18.80 -16.01
C LEU A 88 -13.04 -18.42 -16.68
N LYS A 89 -13.09 -17.30 -17.41
CA LYS A 89 -14.28 -16.88 -18.17
C LYS A 89 -14.73 -17.94 -19.19
N ILE A 90 -13.79 -18.53 -19.94
CA ILE A 90 -14.09 -19.58 -20.92
C ILE A 90 -14.63 -20.83 -20.22
N ARG A 91 -14.03 -21.25 -19.11
CA ARG A 91 -14.49 -22.40 -18.33
C ARG A 91 -15.89 -22.18 -17.77
N THR A 92 -16.17 -21.00 -17.23
CA THR A 92 -17.49 -20.65 -16.70
C THR A 92 -18.54 -20.62 -17.80
N ALA A 93 -18.22 -20.11 -18.99
CA ALA A 93 -19.14 -20.15 -20.12
C ALA A 93 -19.46 -21.59 -20.57
N ALA A 94 -18.45 -22.48 -20.60
CA ALA A 94 -18.61 -23.88 -20.99
C ALA A 94 -19.43 -24.73 -20.00
N GLN A 95 -19.51 -24.34 -18.72
CA GLN A 95 -20.37 -25.01 -17.73
C GLN A 95 -21.82 -24.49 -17.73
N LYS A 96 -22.08 -23.37 -18.41
CA LYS A 96 -23.40 -22.72 -18.43
C LYS A 96 -24.23 -23.10 -19.66
N SER A 97 -23.68 -23.88 -20.58
CA SER A 97 -24.40 -24.50 -21.70
C SER A 97 -25.08 -25.79 -21.22
N PRO A 98 -26.42 -25.92 -21.36
CA PRO A 98 -27.20 -27.08 -20.93
C PRO A 98 -26.93 -28.35 -21.76
#